data_AF-A0A1G1WLF3-F1
#
_entry.id   AF-A0A1G1WLF3-F1
#
_cell.length_a   1.000
_cell.length_b   1.000
_cell.length_c   1.000
_cell.angle_alpha   90.00
_cell.angle_beta   90.00
_cell.angle_gamma   90.00
#
_symmetry.space_group_name_H-M   'P 1'
#
loop_
_entity.id
_entity.type
_entity.pdbx_description
1 polymer ?
#
loop_
_entity_poly.entity_id
_entity_poly.type
_entity_poly.pdbx_seq_one_letter_code
_entity_poly.pdbx_strand_id
1 'polypeptide(L)'
;MVDQDTNSQALATSSETALVPTNPAIQKTALSLRWRPETLVERVKKALPSPLAQSLYVLAAKDWEAMHPETFAKLLDYFVHGTLFHSSEEQNTRLSAILLHDEGLGLGEFMEEAFSLLGKIADSDTPSLSATTVARLVMAYGEDAEAIVELVEVNLHEILDALNWRLSRSFPQQKAIASIIGKIAAHAADGGLRGGMPNVINMDDVIELLSRYPAAEYLIDEEE
;
A
#
# COMPACT_ATOMS: atom_id res chain seq x y z
N MET A 1 45.94 13.29 -14.32
CA MET A 1 45.36 12.35 -13.34
C MET A 1 43.87 12.59 -13.36
N VAL A 2 43.13 11.73 -14.05
CA VAL A 2 41.69 11.86 -14.27
C VAL A 2 41.02 10.74 -13.49
N ASP A 3 40.26 11.14 -12.47
CA ASP A 3 39.06 10.50 -11.92
C ASP A 3 39.02 8.96 -11.86
N GLN A 4 39.71 8.37 -10.87
CA GLN A 4 39.49 6.97 -10.47
C GLN A 4 38.40 6.81 -9.38
N ASP A 5 38.02 7.88 -8.69
CA ASP A 5 37.05 7.82 -7.59
C ASP A 5 35.60 7.82 -8.08
N THR A 6 35.30 8.47 -9.20
CA THR A 6 33.93 8.52 -9.77
C THR A 6 33.47 7.18 -10.32
N ASN A 7 34.40 6.37 -10.86
CA ASN A 7 34.09 5.04 -11.39
C ASN A 7 33.81 4.01 -10.29
N SER A 8 34.48 4.13 -9.13
CA SER A 8 34.31 3.19 -8.01
C SER A 8 32.96 3.37 -7.31
N GLN A 9 32.45 4.60 -7.21
CA GLN A 9 31.11 4.86 -6.66
C GLN A 9 29.98 4.42 -7.61
N ALA A 10 30.15 4.56 -8.93
CA ALA A 10 29.17 4.09 -9.91
C ALA A 10 29.09 2.54 -9.97
N LEU A 11 30.22 1.85 -9.78
CA LEU A 11 30.25 0.38 -9.68
C LEU A 11 29.64 -0.14 -8.37
N ALA A 12 29.83 0.58 -7.25
CA ALA A 12 29.22 0.23 -5.96
C ALA A 12 27.69 0.41 -5.97
N THR A 13 27.20 1.54 -6.48
CA THR A 13 25.75 1.80 -6.61
C THR A 13 25.06 0.87 -7.61
N SER A 14 25.76 0.50 -8.69
CA SER A 14 25.33 -0.53 -9.65
C SER A 14 25.17 -1.92 -9.00
N SER A 15 26.06 -2.29 -8.08
CA SER A 15 26.00 -3.59 -7.39
C SER A 15 24.84 -3.67 -6.41
N GLU A 16 24.56 -2.58 -5.70
CA GLU A 16 23.56 -2.56 -4.64
C GLU A 16 22.12 -2.64 -5.14
N THR A 17 21.86 -2.13 -6.34
CA THR A 17 20.52 -2.08 -6.96
C THR A 17 20.30 -3.15 -8.03
N ALA A 18 21.29 -4.02 -8.23
CA ALA A 18 21.23 -5.06 -9.25
C ALA A 18 20.20 -6.14 -8.90
N LEU A 19 19.24 -6.37 -9.80
CA LEU A 19 18.28 -7.48 -9.70
C LEU A 19 18.93 -8.78 -10.17
N VAL A 20 19.76 -9.37 -9.31
CA VAL A 20 20.44 -10.66 -9.53
C VAL A 20 20.27 -11.59 -8.34
N PRO A 21 20.25 -12.93 -8.54
CA PRO A 21 20.08 -13.90 -7.44
C PRO A 21 21.18 -13.84 -6.37
N THR A 22 22.34 -13.29 -6.70
CA THR A 22 23.49 -13.12 -5.80
C THR A 22 23.44 -11.83 -4.98
N ASN A 23 22.48 -10.94 -5.22
CA ASN A 23 22.35 -9.71 -4.45
C ASN A 23 21.88 -10.06 -3.01
N PRO A 24 22.57 -9.59 -1.95
CA PRO A 24 22.21 -9.90 -0.56
C PRO A 24 20.76 -9.51 -0.19
N ALA A 25 20.26 -8.38 -0.69
CA ALA A 25 18.88 -7.96 -0.43
C ALA A 25 17.88 -8.95 -1.04
N ILE A 26 18.11 -9.37 -2.29
CA ILE A 26 17.30 -10.39 -2.97
C ILE A 26 17.36 -11.73 -2.24
N GLN A 27 18.53 -12.15 -1.76
CA GLN A 27 18.67 -13.40 -1.01
C GLN A 27 17.89 -13.34 0.32
N LYS A 28 18.00 -12.23 1.04
CA LYS A 28 17.29 -12.00 2.31
C LYS A 28 15.78 -12.03 2.10
N THR A 29 15.25 -11.23 1.16
CA THR A 29 13.81 -11.19 0.87
C THR A 29 13.29 -12.53 0.36
N ALA A 30 14.03 -13.21 -0.52
CA ALA A 30 13.65 -14.54 -1.01
C ALA A 30 13.57 -15.55 0.16
N LEU A 31 14.53 -15.51 1.09
CA LEU A 31 14.51 -16.36 2.28
C LEU A 31 13.29 -16.08 3.15
N SER A 32 12.97 -14.81 3.43
CA SER A 32 11.79 -14.44 4.23
C SER A 32 10.49 -14.90 3.57
N LEU A 33 10.42 -14.84 2.24
CA LEU A 33 9.29 -15.34 1.44
C LEU A 33 9.29 -16.86 1.23
N ARG A 34 10.31 -17.57 1.74
CA ARG A 34 10.53 -19.02 1.52
C ARG A 34 10.61 -19.38 0.04
N TRP A 35 11.18 -18.50 -0.77
CA TRP A 35 11.42 -18.68 -2.21
C TRP A 35 12.89 -18.88 -2.52
N ARG A 36 13.17 -19.38 -3.72
CA ARG A 36 14.53 -19.33 -4.26
C ARG A 36 14.82 -17.92 -4.78
N PRO A 37 16.06 -17.40 -4.67
CA PRO A 37 16.43 -16.09 -5.20
C PRO A 37 16.10 -15.92 -6.68
N GLU A 38 16.24 -16.97 -7.49
CA GLU A 38 15.88 -16.96 -8.91
C GLU A 38 14.38 -16.75 -9.11
N THR A 39 13.55 -17.41 -8.29
CA THR A 39 12.09 -17.23 -8.32
C THR A 39 11.72 -15.79 -7.97
N LEU A 40 12.38 -15.19 -6.98
CA LEU A 40 12.14 -13.79 -6.65
C LEU A 40 12.48 -12.87 -7.83
N VAL A 41 13.65 -13.05 -8.44
CA VAL A 41 14.07 -12.26 -9.62
C VAL A 41 13.07 -12.38 -10.77
N GLU A 42 12.60 -13.59 -11.09
CA GLU A 42 11.59 -13.80 -12.13
C GLU A 42 10.27 -13.09 -11.82
N ARG A 43 9.80 -13.18 -10.56
CA ARG A 43 8.57 -12.52 -10.13
C ARG A 43 8.70 -11.00 -10.11
N VAL A 44 9.85 -10.46 -9.71
CA VAL A 44 10.14 -9.03 -9.80
C VAL A 44 10.12 -8.57 -11.25
N LYS A 45 10.80 -9.26 -12.17
CA LYS A 45 10.78 -8.90 -13.61
C LYS A 45 9.38 -8.95 -14.21
N LYS A 46 8.54 -9.89 -13.74
CA LYS A 46 7.16 -10.03 -14.18
C LYS A 46 6.25 -8.91 -13.63
N ALA A 47 6.41 -8.57 -12.35
CA ALA A 47 5.59 -7.56 -11.67
C ALA A 47 6.00 -6.13 -12.01
N LEU A 48 7.31 -5.90 -12.21
CA LEU A 48 7.95 -4.63 -12.45
C LEU A 48 8.74 -4.70 -13.76
N PRO A 49 8.11 -4.48 -14.92
CA PRO A 49 8.78 -4.59 -16.22
C PRO A 49 9.84 -3.50 -16.44
N SER A 50 9.76 -2.39 -15.71
CA SER A 50 10.73 -1.29 -15.77
C SER A 50 12.02 -1.62 -15.00
N PRO A 51 13.21 -1.41 -15.60
CA PRO A 51 14.49 -1.50 -14.88
C PRO A 51 14.58 -0.53 -13.69
N LEU A 52 14.03 0.68 -13.81
CA LEU A 52 14.02 1.68 -12.75
C LEU A 52 13.17 1.20 -11.56
N ALA A 53 11.97 0.68 -11.83
CA ALA A 53 11.11 0.13 -10.80
C ALA A 53 11.71 -1.11 -10.13
N GLN A 54 12.44 -1.95 -10.90
CA GLN A 54 13.21 -3.06 -10.35
C GLN A 54 14.31 -2.60 -9.40
N SER A 55 15.07 -1.56 -9.76
CA SER A 55 16.10 -0.97 -8.89
C SER A 55 15.49 -0.39 -7.60
N LEU A 56 14.35 0.29 -7.69
CA LEU A 56 13.61 0.77 -6.51
C LEU A 56 13.17 -0.38 -5.61
N TYR A 57 12.67 -1.47 -6.17
CA TYR A 57 12.33 -2.66 -5.39
C TYR A 57 13.54 -3.24 -4.67
N VAL A 58 14.71 -3.32 -5.32
CA VAL A 58 15.94 -3.82 -4.68
C VAL A 58 16.40 -2.91 -3.54
N LEU A 59 16.28 -1.59 -3.70
CA LEU A 59 16.55 -0.63 -2.62
C LEU A 59 15.60 -0.83 -1.44
N ALA A 60 14.30 -0.89 -1.72
CA ALA A 60 13.23 -1.10 -0.76
C ALA A 60 13.36 -2.45 0.00
N ALA A 61 13.80 -3.50 -0.70
CA ALA A 61 14.00 -4.84 -0.15
C ALA A 61 15.10 -4.91 0.92
N LYS A 62 15.94 -3.89 1.07
CA LYS A 62 16.94 -3.81 2.15
C LYS A 62 16.28 -3.64 3.52
N ASP A 63 15.24 -2.81 3.56
CA ASP A 63 14.62 -2.34 4.81
C ASP A 63 13.34 -3.12 5.14
N TRP A 64 12.60 -3.57 4.12
CA TRP A 64 11.34 -4.31 4.30
C TRP A 64 11.48 -5.80 3.97
N GLU A 65 11.62 -6.60 5.03
CA GLU A 65 11.69 -8.05 4.94
C GLU A 65 10.36 -8.64 4.46
N ALA A 66 10.40 -9.74 3.68
CA ALA A 66 9.22 -10.45 3.17
C ALA A 66 8.27 -9.68 2.23
N MET A 67 8.73 -8.62 1.59
CA MET A 67 7.91 -7.85 0.65
C MET A 67 7.67 -8.58 -0.68
N HIS A 68 6.41 -8.89 -0.99
CA HIS A 68 6.03 -9.44 -2.29
C HIS A 68 6.18 -8.41 -3.43
N PRO A 69 6.83 -8.75 -4.57
CA PRO A 69 6.99 -7.86 -5.72
C PRO A 69 5.65 -7.35 -6.28
N GLU A 70 4.62 -8.19 -6.27
CA GLU A 70 3.28 -7.83 -6.75
C GLU A 70 2.60 -6.79 -5.87
N THR A 71 2.87 -6.80 -4.56
CA THR A 71 2.36 -5.78 -3.62
C THR A 71 3.08 -4.45 -3.86
N PHE A 72 4.41 -4.48 -3.93
CA PHE A 72 5.21 -3.29 -4.27
C PHE A 72 4.76 -2.66 -5.59
N ALA A 73 4.55 -3.48 -6.63
CA ALA A 73 4.09 -3.02 -7.93
C ALA A 73 2.74 -2.28 -7.85
N LYS A 74 1.79 -2.77 -7.05
CA LYS A 74 0.49 -2.10 -6.86
C LYS A 74 0.63 -0.76 -6.14
N LEU A 75 1.44 -0.71 -5.08
CA LEU A 75 1.69 0.52 -4.33
C LEU A 75 2.37 1.57 -5.21
N LEU A 76 3.43 1.16 -5.93
CA LEU A 76 4.17 2.03 -6.84
C LEU A 76 3.27 2.55 -7.98
N ASP A 77 2.47 1.67 -8.59
CA ASP A 77 1.57 2.07 -9.68
C ASP A 77 0.51 3.06 -9.20
N TYR A 78 -0.04 2.84 -8.01
CA TYR A 78 -0.99 3.77 -7.40
C TYR A 78 -0.36 5.12 -7.09
N PHE A 79 0.86 5.15 -6.55
CA PHE A 79 1.57 6.41 -6.28
C PHE A 79 1.85 7.20 -7.57
N VAL A 80 2.32 6.54 -8.63
CA VAL A 80 2.70 7.20 -9.88
C VAL A 80 1.48 7.73 -10.66
N HIS A 81 0.34 7.05 -10.57
CA HIS A 81 -0.80 7.32 -11.45
C HIS A 81 -2.11 7.67 -10.75
N GLY A 82 -2.21 7.49 -9.43
CA GLY A 82 -3.45 7.62 -8.66
C GLY A 82 -4.50 6.54 -8.96
N THR A 83 -4.21 5.61 -9.88
CA THR A 83 -5.06 4.47 -10.22
C THR A 83 -4.20 3.23 -10.49
N LEU A 84 -4.82 2.05 -10.49
CA LEU A 84 -4.16 0.80 -10.82
C LEU A 84 -4.35 0.54 -12.32
N PHE A 85 -3.32 -0.01 -12.99
CA PHE A 85 -3.25 -0.44 -14.40
C PHE A 85 -2.82 0.63 -15.41
N HIS A 86 -1.52 0.65 -15.74
CA HIS A 86 -0.95 1.50 -16.79
C HIS A 86 0.05 0.72 -17.66
N SER A 87 0.35 1.27 -18.84
CA SER A 87 1.42 0.73 -19.68
C SER A 87 2.79 0.95 -19.02
N SER A 88 3.72 0.02 -19.22
CA SER A 88 5.08 0.10 -18.63
C SER A 88 5.89 1.31 -19.11
N GLU A 89 5.58 1.84 -20.29
CA GLU A 89 6.24 3.02 -20.87
C GLU A 89 5.76 4.32 -20.23
N GLU A 90 4.46 4.44 -19.98
CA GLU A 90 3.87 5.57 -19.24
C GLU A 90 4.38 5.61 -17.80
N GLN A 91 4.42 4.44 -17.14
CA GLN A 91 4.95 4.29 -15.79
C GLN A 91 6.40 4.78 -15.69
N ASN A 92 7.26 4.41 -16.64
CA ASN A 92 8.66 4.83 -16.66
C ASN A 92 8.84 6.34 -16.80
N THR A 93 8.08 6.94 -17.70
CA THR A 93 8.18 8.37 -17.99
C THR A 93 7.77 9.18 -16.77
N ARG A 94 6.65 8.82 -16.12
CA ARG A 94 6.18 9.50 -14.92
C ARG A 94 7.05 9.23 -13.71
N LEU A 95 7.47 7.98 -13.49
CA LEU A 95 8.35 7.64 -12.38
C LEU A 95 9.67 8.41 -12.46
N SER A 96 10.25 8.51 -13.65
CA SER A 96 11.44 9.32 -13.89
C SER A 96 11.18 10.80 -13.61
N ALA A 97 10.04 11.34 -14.05
CA ALA A 97 9.67 12.73 -13.78
C ALA A 97 9.48 13.01 -12.28
N ILE A 98 8.84 12.10 -11.55
CA ILE A 98 8.66 12.19 -10.09
C ILE A 98 10.03 12.17 -9.41
N LEU A 99 10.89 11.21 -9.71
CA LEU A 99 12.23 11.13 -9.09
C LEU A 99 13.14 12.33 -9.42
N LEU A 100 12.88 13.05 -10.52
CA LEU A 100 13.66 14.22 -10.94
C LEU A 100 13.13 15.54 -10.37
N HIS A 101 11.82 15.62 -10.09
CA HIS A 101 11.16 16.86 -9.65
C HIS A 101 10.76 16.86 -8.17
N ASP A 102 10.53 15.68 -7.62
CA ASP A 102 10.30 15.46 -6.21
C ASP A 102 11.67 15.24 -5.56
N GLU A 103 12.00 16.00 -4.51
CA GLU A 103 13.27 15.90 -3.77
C GLU A 103 13.37 14.58 -2.96
N GLY A 104 12.94 13.45 -3.52
CA GLY A 104 13.08 12.10 -2.97
C GLY A 104 12.21 11.76 -1.75
N LEU A 105 11.51 12.73 -1.16
CA LEU A 105 10.82 12.54 0.12
C LEU A 105 9.44 11.87 -0.01
N GLY A 106 8.65 12.16 -1.05
CA GLY A 106 7.27 11.66 -1.13
C GLY A 106 7.14 10.15 -1.35
N LEU A 107 7.95 9.54 -2.22
CA LEU A 107 7.85 8.10 -2.52
C LEU A 107 8.38 7.24 -1.37
N GLY A 108 9.48 7.64 -0.73
CA GLY A 108 10.06 6.91 0.39
C GLY A 108 9.10 6.84 1.57
N GLU A 109 8.61 8.01 2.00
CA GLU A 109 7.62 8.16 3.07
C GLU A 109 6.34 7.38 2.73
N PHE A 110 5.80 7.53 1.52
CA PHE A 110 4.61 6.79 1.09
C PHE A 110 4.80 5.27 1.20
N MET A 111 5.93 4.73 0.72
CA MET A 111 6.19 3.30 0.75
C MET A 111 6.41 2.80 2.18
N GLU A 112 7.11 3.58 3.01
CA GLU A 112 7.33 3.27 4.42
C GLU A 112 6.01 3.17 5.18
N GLU A 113 5.15 4.18 5.05
CA GLU A 113 3.83 4.20 5.69
C GLU A 113 2.93 3.07 5.17
N ALA A 114 2.92 2.83 3.85
CA ALA A 114 2.14 1.75 3.27
C ALA A 114 2.60 0.36 3.75
N PHE A 115 3.91 0.13 3.87
CA PHE A 115 4.43 -1.14 4.38
C PHE A 115 4.28 -1.29 5.88
N SER A 116 4.46 -0.22 6.65
CA SER A 116 4.17 -0.20 8.09
C SER A 116 2.73 -0.62 8.35
N LEU A 117 1.78 -0.01 7.63
CA LEU A 117 0.36 -0.33 7.75
C LEU A 117 0.07 -1.79 7.33
N LEU A 118 0.64 -2.27 6.21
CA LEU A 118 0.50 -3.67 5.79
C LEU A 118 1.08 -4.66 6.80
N GLY A 119 2.23 -4.34 7.40
CA GLY A 119 2.90 -5.17 8.40
C GLY A 119 2.09 -5.30 9.68
N LYS A 120 1.61 -4.18 10.23
CA LYS A 120 0.72 -4.19 11.41
C LYS A 120 -0.56 -4.97 11.16
N ILE A 121 -1.13 -4.85 9.96
CA ILE A 121 -2.30 -5.63 9.56
C ILE A 121 -2.01 -7.12 9.46
N ALA A 122 -0.80 -7.52 9.07
CA ALA A 122 -0.41 -8.92 8.95
C ALA A 122 -0.08 -9.59 10.31
N ASP A 123 0.42 -8.83 11.27
CA ASP A 123 0.81 -9.33 12.61
C ASP A 123 -0.35 -9.35 13.63
N SER A 124 -1.44 -8.64 13.32
CA SER A 124 -2.63 -8.58 14.17
C SER A 124 -3.70 -9.60 13.76
N ASP A 125 -4.67 -9.86 14.65
CA ASP A 125 -6.00 -10.35 14.23
C ASP A 125 -6.77 -9.32 13.35
N THR A 126 -6.12 -8.18 13.11
CA THR A 126 -6.04 -7.33 11.90
C THR A 126 -6.88 -7.81 10.70
N PRO A 127 -7.99 -7.19 10.23
CA PRO A 127 -8.45 -7.51 8.89
C PRO A 127 -7.41 -7.27 7.81
N SER A 128 -7.18 -8.28 6.96
CA SER A 128 -6.34 -8.15 5.77
C SER A 128 -6.91 -7.10 4.80
N LEU A 129 -6.42 -5.87 4.89
CA LEU A 129 -6.70 -4.82 3.92
C LEU A 129 -5.99 -5.11 2.61
N SER A 130 -6.63 -4.76 1.50
CA SER A 130 -5.98 -4.84 0.19
C SER A 130 -4.90 -3.77 0.06
N ALA A 131 -3.83 -4.06 -0.69
CA ALA A 131 -2.78 -3.07 -1.00
C ALA A 131 -3.35 -1.79 -1.63
N THR A 132 -4.44 -1.90 -2.39
CA THR A 132 -5.15 -0.76 -2.97
C THR A 132 -5.77 0.14 -1.90
N THR A 133 -6.40 -0.47 -0.89
CA THR A 133 -7.01 0.25 0.23
C THR A 133 -5.94 0.98 1.03
N VAL A 134 -4.83 0.30 1.32
CA VAL A 134 -3.67 0.89 2.02
C VAL A 134 -3.11 2.07 1.23
N ALA A 135 -2.84 1.89 -0.07
CA ALA A 135 -2.30 2.96 -0.91
C ALA A 135 -3.20 4.20 -0.91
N ARG A 136 -4.53 4.00 -0.99
CA ARG A 136 -5.52 5.07 -0.93
C ARG A 136 -5.53 5.81 0.40
N LEU A 137 -5.44 5.09 1.51
CA LEU A 137 -5.40 5.70 2.84
C LEU A 137 -4.13 6.51 3.03
N VAL A 138 -2.96 5.93 2.73
CA VAL A 138 -1.68 6.61 2.93
C VAL A 138 -1.55 7.82 2.01
N MET A 139 -1.98 7.72 0.75
CA MET A 139 -2.02 8.90 -0.15
C MET A 139 -2.94 10.02 0.36
N ALA A 140 -3.99 9.67 1.10
CA ALA A 140 -4.95 10.64 1.59
C ALA A 140 -4.54 11.25 2.94
N TYR A 141 -4.08 10.42 3.87
CA TYR A 141 -3.92 10.77 5.28
C TYR A 141 -2.47 10.67 5.76
N GLY A 142 -1.53 10.15 4.96
CA GLY A 142 -0.13 10.00 5.37
C GLY A 142 0.00 9.16 6.65
N GLU A 143 0.72 9.71 7.62
CA GLU A 143 0.94 9.11 8.95
C GLU A 143 -0.36 8.87 9.74
N ASP A 144 -1.43 9.63 9.48
CA ASP A 144 -2.72 9.48 10.16
C ASP A 144 -3.52 8.25 9.67
N ALA A 145 -3.08 7.61 8.58
CA ALA A 145 -3.76 6.45 8.01
C ALA A 145 -3.92 5.31 9.01
N GLU A 146 -2.93 5.08 9.87
CA GLU A 146 -2.99 4.07 10.91
C GLU A 146 -4.02 4.41 11.99
N ALA A 147 -4.03 5.65 12.47
CA ALA A 147 -4.98 6.09 13.49
C ALA A 147 -6.44 5.93 13.03
N ILE A 148 -6.70 6.10 11.72
CA ILE A 148 -8.03 5.84 11.14
C ILE A 148 -8.39 4.36 11.21
N VAL A 149 -7.44 3.45 10.96
CA VAL A 149 -7.67 2.01 11.09
C VAL A 149 -8.01 1.66 12.54
N GLU A 150 -7.20 2.12 13.49
CA GLU A 150 -7.42 1.90 14.92
C GLU A 150 -8.76 2.47 15.40
N LEU A 151 -9.11 3.67 14.94
CA LEU A 151 -10.38 4.32 15.25
C LEU A 151 -11.57 3.44 14.86
N VAL A 152 -11.54 2.84 13.66
CA VAL A 152 -12.61 1.95 13.19
C VAL A 152 -12.62 0.64 14.00
N GLU A 153 -11.45 0.10 14.31
CA GLU A 153 -11.34 -1.16 15.07
C GLU A 153 -11.90 -1.05 16.48
N VAL A 154 -11.51 0.01 17.21
CA VAL A 154 -11.92 0.25 18.59
C VAL A 154 -13.42 0.57 18.68
N ASN A 155 -13.96 1.29 17.70
CA ASN A 155 -15.33 1.81 17.75
C ASN A 155 -16.31 1.03 16.86
N LEU A 156 -15.93 -0.15 16.35
CA LEU A 156 -16.73 -0.87 15.35
C LEU A 156 -18.18 -1.08 15.81
N HIS A 157 -18.40 -1.52 17.04
CA HIS A 157 -19.75 -1.80 17.54
C HIS A 157 -20.62 -0.54 17.60
N GLU A 158 -20.05 0.57 18.06
CA GLU A 158 -20.75 1.87 18.13
C GLU A 158 -21.07 2.41 16.73
N ILE A 159 -20.13 2.29 15.78
CA ILE A 159 -20.35 2.63 14.37
C ILE A 159 -21.50 1.81 13.78
N LEU A 160 -21.49 0.50 14.01
CA LEU A 160 -22.54 -0.40 13.51
C LEU A 160 -23.91 -0.07 14.12
N ASP A 161 -23.97 0.15 15.43
CA ASP A 161 -25.21 0.49 16.14
C ASP A 161 -25.76 1.84 15.66
N ALA A 162 -24.91 2.85 15.49
CA ALA A 162 -25.31 4.18 15.00
C ALA A 162 -25.84 4.15 13.56
N LEU A 163 -25.27 3.29 12.71
CA LEU A 163 -25.72 3.08 11.34
C LEU A 163 -26.90 2.10 11.23
N ASN A 164 -27.32 1.50 12.35
CA ASN A 164 -28.30 0.41 12.40
C ASN A 164 -27.91 -0.78 11.50
N TRP A 165 -26.61 -1.08 11.47
CA TRP A 165 -26.01 -2.18 10.71
C TRP A 165 -25.79 -3.38 11.64
N ARG A 166 -26.08 -4.60 11.16
CA ARG A 166 -25.95 -5.82 11.98
C ARG A 166 -25.05 -6.84 11.30
N LEU A 167 -24.02 -7.28 12.00
CA LEU A 167 -23.19 -8.37 11.52
C LEU A 167 -24.03 -9.65 11.39
N SER A 168 -24.14 -10.20 10.17
CA SER A 168 -24.62 -11.57 10.00
C SER A 168 -23.63 -12.53 10.65
N ARG A 169 -24.11 -13.68 11.14
CA ARG A 169 -23.26 -14.77 11.64
C ARG A 169 -22.24 -15.25 10.60
N SER A 170 -22.54 -15.07 9.32
CA SER A 170 -21.66 -15.42 8.20
C SER A 170 -20.59 -14.37 7.89
N PHE A 171 -20.64 -13.21 8.56
CA PHE A 171 -19.78 -12.05 8.28
C PHE A 171 -18.90 -11.72 9.49
N PRO A 172 -17.63 -12.18 9.50
CA PRO A 172 -16.71 -11.90 10.59
C PRO A 172 -16.48 -10.41 10.82
N GLN A 173 -16.24 -10.04 12.07
CA GLN A 173 -15.93 -8.68 12.51
C GLN A 173 -14.81 -8.03 11.66
N GLN A 174 -13.77 -8.82 11.34
CA GLN A 174 -12.67 -8.39 10.49
C GLN A 174 -13.16 -7.93 9.11
N LYS A 175 -14.08 -8.67 8.47
CA LYS A 175 -14.59 -8.25 7.15
C LYS A 175 -15.36 -6.94 7.21
N ALA A 176 -16.02 -6.64 8.33
CA ALA A 176 -16.74 -5.38 8.52
C ALA A 176 -15.78 -4.21 8.65
N ILE A 177 -14.75 -4.35 9.47
CA ILE A 177 -13.67 -3.36 9.60
C ILE A 177 -13.02 -3.11 8.23
N ALA A 178 -12.63 -4.19 7.52
CA ALA A 178 -12.04 -4.08 6.17
C ALA A 178 -12.95 -3.33 5.18
N SER A 179 -14.26 -3.59 5.24
CA SER A 179 -15.26 -2.97 4.38
C SER A 179 -15.43 -1.48 4.70
N ILE A 180 -15.51 -1.12 5.97
CA ILE A 180 -15.61 0.27 6.43
C ILE A 180 -14.36 1.05 6.00
N ILE A 181 -13.18 0.54 6.31
CA ILE A 181 -11.91 1.16 5.92
C ILE A 181 -11.81 1.27 4.39
N GLY A 182 -12.23 0.24 3.66
CA GLY A 182 -12.31 0.27 2.20
C GLY A 182 -13.20 1.39 1.65
N LYS A 183 -14.33 1.68 2.31
CA LYS A 183 -15.22 2.79 1.95
C LYS A 183 -14.60 4.15 2.26
N ILE A 184 -13.97 4.31 3.43
CA ILE A 184 -13.25 5.54 3.79
C ILE A 184 -12.15 5.83 2.76
N ALA A 185 -11.33 4.82 2.45
CA ALA A 185 -10.24 4.92 1.48
C ALA A 185 -10.74 5.26 0.07
N ALA A 186 -11.84 4.64 -0.36
CA ALA A 186 -12.45 4.95 -1.65
C ALA A 186 -12.98 6.39 -1.70
N HIS A 187 -13.65 6.84 -0.64
CA HIS A 187 -14.13 8.22 -0.55
C HIS A 187 -13.00 9.25 -0.53
N ALA A 188 -11.89 8.96 0.16
CA ALA A 188 -10.74 9.85 0.18
C ALA A 188 -10.11 10.00 -1.21
N ALA A 189 -9.97 8.89 -1.94
CA ALA A 189 -9.49 8.90 -3.33
C ALA A 189 -10.42 9.67 -4.28
N ASP A 190 -11.74 9.48 -4.17
CA ASP A 190 -12.73 10.16 -5.01
C ASP A 190 -12.94 11.63 -4.63
N GLY A 191 -12.84 11.96 -3.33
CA GLY A 191 -12.98 13.29 -2.77
C GLY A 191 -11.84 14.24 -3.15
N GLY A 192 -10.62 13.70 -3.31
CA GLY A 192 -9.48 14.42 -3.87
C GLY A 192 -9.71 14.91 -5.31
N LEU A 193 -10.55 14.20 -6.09
CA LEU A 193 -10.91 14.59 -7.46
C LEU A 193 -12.08 15.58 -7.54
N ARG A 194 -12.89 15.72 -6.49
CA ARG A 194 -14.16 16.50 -6.49
C ARG A 194 -14.23 17.61 -5.43
N GLY A 195 -13.13 17.91 -4.75
CA GLY A 195 -13.00 19.12 -3.94
C GLY A 195 -13.34 18.98 -2.46
N GLY A 196 -13.23 17.78 -1.88
CA GLY A 196 -13.31 17.61 -0.44
C GLY A 196 -12.88 16.20 -0.03
N MET A 197 -11.67 16.10 0.53
CA MET A 197 -11.25 14.90 1.25
C MET A 197 -12.03 14.85 2.57
N PRO A 198 -12.61 13.70 2.95
CA PRO A 198 -13.27 13.60 4.24
C PRO A 198 -12.23 13.74 5.35
N ASN A 199 -12.52 14.58 6.33
CA ASN A 199 -11.68 14.75 7.50
C ASN A 199 -12.14 13.75 8.55
N VAL A 200 -11.45 12.61 8.67
CA VAL A 200 -11.80 11.55 9.61
C VAL A 200 -10.92 11.67 10.84
N ILE A 201 -11.43 12.32 11.88
CA ILE A 201 -10.70 12.52 13.14
C ILE A 201 -11.34 11.69 14.27
N ASN A 202 -12.65 11.50 14.21
CA ASN A 202 -13.41 10.81 15.24
C ASN A 202 -14.47 9.87 14.65
N MET A 203 -15.14 9.13 15.53
CA MET A 203 -16.17 8.17 15.16
C MET A 203 -17.37 8.83 14.45
N ASP A 204 -17.79 10.03 14.85
CA ASP A 204 -18.92 10.73 14.24
C ASP A 204 -18.63 11.05 12.77
N ASP A 205 -17.39 11.41 12.44
CA ASP A 205 -16.95 11.63 11.05
C ASP A 205 -17.08 10.36 10.21
N VAL A 206 -16.72 9.20 10.80
CA VAL A 206 -16.88 7.89 10.16
C VAL A 206 -18.35 7.58 9.93
N ILE A 207 -19.21 7.81 10.92
CA ILE A 207 -20.66 7.58 10.81
C ILE A 207 -21.27 8.50 9.74
N GLU A 208 -20.91 9.79 9.72
CA GLU A 208 -21.40 10.73 8.71
C GLU A 208 -21.02 10.27 7.30
N LEU A 209 -19.76 9.88 7.10
CA LEU A 209 -19.26 9.37 5.83
C LEU A 209 -20.02 8.11 5.40
N LEU A 210 -20.23 7.17 6.33
CA LEU A 210 -20.88 5.90 6.06
C LEU A 210 -22.39 6.00 5.87
N SER A 211 -23.05 7.00 6.47
CA SER A 211 -24.50 7.22 6.37
C SER A 211 -25.00 7.41 4.94
N ARG A 212 -24.09 7.80 4.03
CA ARG A 212 -24.34 7.98 2.59
C ARG A 212 -24.40 6.67 1.83
N TYR A 213 -23.93 5.58 2.43
CA TYR A 213 -24.06 4.24 1.86
C TYR A 213 -25.35 3.61 2.34
N PRO A 214 -26.09 2.93 1.43
CA PRO A 214 -27.12 2.02 1.89
C PRO A 214 -26.48 1.00 2.84
N ALA A 215 -27.21 0.59 3.88
CA ALA A 215 -26.81 -0.57 4.68
C ALA A 215 -26.45 -1.67 3.70
N ALA A 216 -25.16 -1.99 3.62
CA ALA A 216 -24.68 -2.83 2.54
C ALA A 216 -25.48 -4.14 2.55
N GLU A 217 -25.73 -4.73 1.37
CA GLU A 217 -26.45 -6.00 1.14
C GLU A 217 -25.90 -7.22 1.93
N TYR A 218 -25.03 -7.01 2.92
CA TYR A 218 -24.28 -8.00 3.69
C TYR A 218 -24.72 -8.07 5.17
N LEU A 219 -25.85 -7.46 5.53
CA LEU A 219 -26.30 -7.27 6.92
C LEU A 219 -27.75 -7.69 7.17
N ILE A 220 -28.31 -8.55 6.31
CA ILE A 220 -29.65 -9.11 6.49
C ILE A 220 -29.54 -10.64 6.44
N ASP A 221 -29.40 -11.27 7.61
CA ASP A 221 -30.11 -12.54 7.82
C ASP A 221 -31.47 -12.15 8.40
N GLU A 222 -32.46 -12.03 7.52
CA GLU A 222 -33.84 -12.29 7.91
C GLU A 222 -33.92 -13.81 8.12
N GLU A 223 -33.48 -14.29 9.28
CA GLU A 223 -34.01 -15.56 9.79
C GLU A 223 -35.27 -15.21 10.60
N GLU A 224 -36.42 -15.56 10.01
CA GLU A 224 -37.69 -15.77 10.70
C GLU A 224 -37.56 -16.66 11.94
#